data_AF-A0A1F5ZBK7-F1
#
_entry.id   AF-A0A1F5ZBK7-F1
#
_cell.length_a   1.000
_cell.length_b   1.000
_cell.length_c   1.000
_cell.angle_alpha   90.00
_cell.angle_beta   90.00
_cell.angle_gamma   90.00
#
_symmetry.space_group_name_H-M   'P 1'
#
loop_
_entity.id
_entity.type
_entity.pdbx_description
1 polymer ?
#
loop_
_entity_poly.entity_id
_entity_poly.type
_entity_poly.pdbx_seq_one_letter_code
_entity_poly.pdbx_strand_id
1 'polypeptide(L)' 'MQLDRDAIEEFKQIYQREYGKRLSEAEAVEFGTRLIGLVKVVYGENLPKVLFDKQHKKANN' A
#
# COMPACT_ATOMS: atom_id res chain seq x y z
N MET A 1 -4.64 -11.31 -5.48
CA MET A 1 -4.16 -10.63 -4.26
C MET A 1 -5.25 -9.66 -3.85
N GLN A 2 -5.87 -9.88 -2.70
CA GLN A 2 -6.79 -8.91 -2.13
C GLN A 2 -5.95 -7.96 -1.27
N LEU A 3 -5.99 -6.67 -1.57
CA LEU A 3 -5.40 -5.66 -0.69
C LEU A 3 -6.22 -5.64 0.60
N ASP A 4 -5.53 -5.60 1.75
CA ASP A 4 -6.19 -5.38 3.04
C ASP A 4 -6.90 -4.03 3.01
N ARG A 5 -8.09 -3.96 3.61
CA ARG A 5 -8.88 -2.73 3.66
C ARG A 5 -8.13 -1.62 4.40
N ASP A 6 -7.38 -1.96 5.44
CA ASP A 6 -6.57 -1.00 6.20
C ASP A 6 -5.44 -0.47 5.31
N ALA A 7 -4.82 -1.34 4.50
CA ALA A 7 -3.79 -0.93 3.54
C ALA A 7 -4.34 -0.02 2.42
N ILE A 8 -5.58 -0.24 1.97
CA ILE A 8 -6.25 0.64 1.00
C ILE A 8 -6.49 2.02 1.60
N GLU A 9 -6.96 2.09 2.85
CA GLU A 9 -7.20 3.37 3.52
C GLU A 9 -5.89 4.14 3.78
N GLU A 10 -4.85 3.45 4.25
CA GLU A 10 -3.52 4.06 4.40
C GLU A 10 -2.98 4.58 3.06
N PHE A 11 -3.14 3.80 1.99
CA PHE A 11 -2.72 4.21 0.66
C PHE A 11 -3.47 5.46 0.18
N LYS A 12 -4.78 5.55 0.41
CA LYS A 12 -5.59 6.74 0.09
C LYS A 12 -5.11 7.96 0.86
N GLN A 13 -4.79 7.81 2.15
CA GLN A 13 -4.29 8.90 2.99
C GLN A 13 -2.92 9.40 2.53
N ILE A 14 -1.99 8.48 2.24
CA ILE A 14 -0.67 8.82 1.71
C ILE A 14 -0.82 9.56 0.39
N TYR A 15 -1.62 9.03 -0.55
CA TYR A 15 -1.81 9.65 -1.85
C TYR A 15 -2.39 11.06 -1.74
N GLN A 16 -3.36 11.27 -0.84
CA GLN A 16 -3.90 12.60 -0.59
C GLN A 16 -2.86 13.55 0.01
N ARG A 17 -2.02 13.09 0.95
CA ARG A 17 -0.98 13.93 1.56
C ARG A 17 0.08 14.36 0.55
N GLU A 18 0.54 13.45 -0.29
CA GLU A 18 1.64 13.71 -1.23
C GLU A 18 1.18 14.46 -2.49
N TYR A 19 -0.05 14.20 -2.97
CA TYR A 19 -0.53 14.73 -4.26
C TYR A 19 -1.76 15.64 -4.15
N GLY A 20 -2.30 15.84 -2.95
CA GLY A 20 -3.50 16.66 -2.73
C GLY A 20 -4.80 16.07 -3.29
N LYS A 21 -4.77 14.89 -3.92
CA LYS A 21 -5.94 14.24 -4.54
C LYS A 21 -6.46 13.11 -3.67
N ARG A 22 -7.76 13.11 -3.37
CA ARG A 22 -8.42 11.98 -2.71
C ARG A 22 -8.81 10.93 -3.76
N LEU A 23 -8.41 9.68 -3.52
CA LEU A 23 -8.77 8.56 -4.37
C LEU A 23 -10.13 7.97 -3.98
N SER A 24 -10.89 7.55 -4.99
CA SER A 24 -11.99 6.60 -4.80
C SER A 24 -11.48 5.21 -4.42
N GLU A 25 -12.36 4.35 -3.92
CA GLU A 25 -12.02 2.96 -3.60
C GLU A 25 -11.49 2.20 -4.82
N ALA A 26 -12.15 2.36 -5.97
CA ALA A 26 -11.75 1.70 -7.22
C ALA A 26 -10.36 2.17 -7.70
N GLU A 27 -10.11 3.49 -7.67
CA GLU A 27 -8.79 4.03 -8.00
C GLU A 27 -7.71 3.53 -7.04
N ALA A 28 -7.99 3.49 -5.74
CA ALA A 28 -7.04 3.02 -4.74
C ALA A 28 -6.67 1.54 -4.95
N VAL A 29 -7.66 0.69 -5.22
CA VAL A 29 -7.44 -0.73 -5.53
C VAL A 29 -6.63 -0.88 -6.82
N GLU A 30 -7.00 -0.15 -7.87
CA GLU A 30 -6.32 -0.23 -9.16
C GLU A 30 -4.86 0.22 -9.06
N PHE A 31 -4.62 1.39 -8.48
CA PHE A 31 -3.28 1.96 -8.35
C PHE A 31 -2.41 1.14 -7.40
N GLY A 32 -2.96 0.70 -6.27
CA GLY A 32 -2.25 -0.16 -5.32
C GLY A 32 -1.86 -1.50 -5.95
N THR A 33 -2.76 -2.11 -6.75
CA THR A 33 -2.46 -3.35 -7.46
C THR A 33 -1.36 -3.16 -8.51
N ARG A 34 -1.41 -2.07 -9.29
CA ARG A 34 -0.36 -1.73 -10.26
C ARG A 34 0.99 -1.50 -9.58
N LEU A 35 1.01 -0.82 -8.42
CA LEU A 35 2.22 -0.59 -7.64
C LEU A 35 2.85 -1.90 -7.16
N ILE A 36 2.04 -2.82 -6.61
CA ILE A 36 2.52 -4.15 -6.20
C ILE A 36 3.11 -4.90 -7.39
N GLY A 37 2.45 -4.84 -8.55
CA GLY A 37 2.95 -5.44 -9.78
C GLY A 37 4.32 -4.88 -10.18
N LEU A 38 4.46 -3.56 -10.17
CA LEU A 38 5.73 -2.89 -10.49
C LEU A 38 6.85 -3.31 -9.54
N VAL A 39 6.59 -3.28 -8.22
CA VAL A 39 7.59 -3.68 -7.21
C VAL A 39 8.04 -5.13 -7.44
N LYS A 40 7.11 -6.04 -7.73
CA LYS A 40 7.44 -7.43 -8.05
C LYS A 40 8.28 -7.57 -9.32
N VAL A 41 7.99 -6.81 -10.37
CA VAL A 41 8.77 -6.87 -11.62
C VAL A 41 10.18 -6.31 -11.42
N VAL A 42 10.31 -5.19 -10.70
CA VAL A 42 11.61 -4.52 -10.50
C VAL A 42 12.51 -5.32 -9.55
N TYR A 43 11.95 -5.87 -8.46
CA TYR A 43 12.73 -6.52 -7.42
C TYR A 43 12.69 -8.05 -7.46
N GLY A 44 11.73 -8.66 -8.17
CA GLY A 44 11.62 -10.11 -8.32
C GLY A 44 11.60 -10.85 -6.98
N GLU A 45 12.46 -11.87 -6.86
CA GLU A 45 12.68 -12.64 -5.63
C GLU A 45 13.53 -11.90 -4.58
N ASN A 46 14.20 -10.81 -4.98
CA ASN A 46 15.06 -9.99 -4.11
C ASN A 46 14.27 -8.89 -3.40
N LEU A 47 12.98 -9.10 -3.14
CA LEU A 47 12.16 -8.15 -2.39
C LEU A 47 12.82 -7.89 -1.01
N PRO A 48 13.19 -6.65 -0.68
CA PRO A 48 13.79 -6.37 0.61
C PRO A 48 12.80 -6.73 1.73
N LYS A 49 13.13 -7.75 2.54
CA LYS A 49 12.30 -8.22 3.67
C LYS A 49 11.96 -7.10 4.66
N VAL A 50 12.79 -6.06 4.70
CA VAL A 50 12.68 -4.89 5.58
C VAL A 50 11.52 -3.94 5.24
N LEU A 51 10.94 -4.02 4.03
CA LEU A 51 9.91 -3.06 3.59
C LEU A 51 8.50 -3.35 4.12
N PHE A 52 8.24 -4.55 4.64
CA PHE A 52 6.89 -4.98 5.05
C PHE A 52 6.77 -5.24 6.56
N ASP A 53 7.83 -4.99 7.33
CA ASP A 53 7.89 -5.30 8.78
C ASP A 53 7.41 -4.13 9.67
N LYS A 54 6.51 -3.28 9.16
CA LYS A 54 5.75 -2.38 10.03
C LYS A 54 4.62 -3.18 10.66
N GLN A 55 4.98 -3.93 11.69
CA GLN A 55 4.06 -4.55 12.63
C GLN A 55 3.02 -3.51 13.05
N HIS A 56 1.74 -3.86 12.90
CA HIS A 56 0.65 -3.28 13.67
C HIS A 56 0.94 -3.47 15.17
N LYS A 57 1.79 -2.64 15.76
CA LYS A 57 1.75 -2.39 17.21
C LYS A 57 0.50 -1.57 17.47
N LYS A 58 -0.65 -2.26 17.52
CA LYS A 58 -1.79 -1.78 18.30
C LYS A 58 -1.28 -1.62 19.74
N ALA A 59 -1.06 -0.38 20.17
CA ALA A 59 -0.95 -0.07 21.57
C ALA A 59 -2.28 -0.46 22.22
N ASN A 60 -2.26 -1.56 22.94
CA ASN A 60 -3.34 -1.99 23.82
C ASN A 60 -3.36 -0.99 24.98
N ASN A 61 -4.45 -0.24 25.15
CA ASN A 61 -4.71 0.62 26.30
C ASN A 61 -5.87 0.04 27.11
#